data_AF-A0A2V1J0G6-F1
#
_entry.id   AF-A0A2V1J0G6-F1
#
_cell.length_a   1.000
_cell.length_b   1.000
_cell.length_c   1.000
_cell.angle_alpha   90.00
_cell.angle_beta   90.00
_cell.angle_gamma   90.00
#
_symmetry.space_group_name_H-M   'P 1'
#
loop_
_entity.id
_entity.type
_entity.pdbx_description
1 polymer ?
#
loop_
_entity_poly.entity_id
_entity_poly.type
_entity_poly.pdbx_seq_one_letter_code
_entity_poly.pdbx_strand_id
1 'polypeptide(L)'
;MIPHIRTFTLLTALTAILIATSCSSDDTRRFDDELRQADMAVAEGDMTAATSIARRLSDEHLDAMTTGQLCRLSILYMQLSDDGNQSENISRATDCYRKAFATDSDSARQYYSQLGPEQTANAQMLATIAGSIGTALPGEAETDTLPETIINDSHEH
;
A
#
# COMPACT_ATOMS: atom_id res chain seq x y z
N MET A 1 0.76 56.78 -47.67
CA MET A 1 -0.67 56.59 -47.30
C MET A 1 -0.83 55.18 -46.79
N ILE A 2 -1.55 54.99 -45.67
CA ILE A 2 -1.80 53.69 -45.03
C ILE A 2 -3.13 53.13 -45.57
N PRO A 3 -3.15 51.84 -45.95
CA PRO A 3 -4.20 50.93 -45.51
C PRO A 3 -3.57 49.81 -44.67
N HIS A 4 -3.80 49.79 -43.36
CA HIS A 4 -4.90 49.05 -42.73
C HIS A 4 -4.78 47.54 -42.98
N ILE A 5 -4.04 46.86 -42.10
CA ILE A 5 -4.65 46.13 -40.96
C ILE A 5 -5.69 45.13 -41.48
N ARG A 6 -5.24 43.94 -41.95
CA ARG A 6 -6.08 42.72 -42.09
C ARG A 6 -5.38 41.40 -42.48
N THR A 7 -4.07 41.40 -42.75
CA THR A 7 -3.33 40.19 -43.20
C THR A 7 -2.30 39.66 -42.19
N PHE A 8 -2.38 40.08 -40.91
CA PHE A 8 -1.49 39.61 -39.83
C PHE A 8 -2.14 38.56 -38.91
N THR A 9 -3.26 37.99 -39.33
CA THR A 9 -4.03 37.01 -38.56
C THR A 9 -4.37 35.85 -39.48
N LEU A 10 -4.09 34.60 -39.04
CA LEU A 10 -4.37 33.28 -39.67
C LEU A 10 -3.17 32.38 -40.04
N LEU A 11 -2.02 32.45 -39.35
CA LEU A 11 -1.00 31.37 -39.46
C LEU A 11 -0.28 31.02 -38.15
N THR A 12 -1.01 31.01 -37.03
CA THR A 12 -0.53 30.58 -35.70
C THR A 12 -1.61 29.77 -34.98
N ALA A 13 -1.90 28.56 -35.49
CA ALA A 13 -2.95 27.71 -34.92
C ALA A 13 -2.76 26.21 -35.20
N LEU A 14 -1.65 25.60 -34.74
CA LEU A 14 -1.65 24.16 -34.39
C LEU A 14 -0.56 23.74 -33.40
N THR A 15 -0.25 24.55 -32.39
CA THR A 15 0.45 24.05 -31.19
C THR A 15 -0.60 23.32 -30.35
N ALA A 16 -0.73 22.00 -30.56
CA ALA A 16 -1.71 21.18 -29.85
C ALA A 16 -1.41 21.24 -28.34
N ILE A 17 -2.39 21.76 -27.59
CA ILE A 17 -2.26 22.06 -26.17
C ILE A 17 -2.29 20.74 -25.38
N LEU A 18 -1.11 20.28 -24.95
CA LEU A 18 -0.96 19.29 -23.87
C LEU A 18 -1.14 20.02 -22.53
N ILE A 19 -2.38 20.26 -22.11
CA ILE A 19 -2.66 20.59 -20.70
C ILE A 19 -2.41 19.31 -19.91
N ALA A 20 -1.37 19.33 -19.07
CA ALA A 20 -1.08 18.24 -18.16
C ALA A 20 -2.20 18.08 -17.13
N THR A 21 -2.67 16.85 -16.95
CA THR A 21 -3.44 16.44 -15.78
C THR A 21 -2.50 16.37 -14.56
N SER A 22 -2.29 17.50 -13.88
CA SER A 22 -1.35 17.63 -12.76
C SER A 22 -2.02 17.84 -11.40
N CYS A 23 -3.15 17.15 -11.14
CA CYS A 23 -3.88 17.28 -9.87
C CYS A 23 -3.57 16.18 -8.84
N SER A 24 -2.98 15.04 -9.21
CA SER A 24 -2.68 13.95 -8.26
C SER A 24 -1.36 14.14 -7.48
N SER A 25 -0.50 15.06 -7.92
CA SER A 25 0.85 15.24 -7.36
C SER A 25 0.88 15.98 -6.02
N ASP A 26 -0.19 16.70 -5.67
CA ASP A 26 -0.28 17.44 -4.41
C ASP A 26 -0.75 16.51 -3.29
N ASP A 27 -1.88 15.82 -3.50
CA ASP A 27 -2.42 14.80 -2.57
C ASP A 27 -1.40 13.69 -2.28
N THR A 28 -0.70 13.18 -3.31
CA THR A 28 0.33 12.14 -3.12
C THR A 28 1.42 12.62 -2.15
N ARG A 29 1.91 13.87 -2.29
CA ARG A 29 2.93 14.41 -1.38
C ARG A 29 2.38 14.64 0.02
N ARG A 30 1.15 15.15 0.13
CA ARG A 30 0.47 15.34 1.42
C ARG A 30 0.36 14.01 2.17
N PHE A 31 -0.03 12.93 1.51
CA PHE A 31 -0.08 11.60 2.11
C PHE A 31 1.31 11.10 2.55
N ASP A 32 2.37 11.33 1.77
CA ASP A 32 3.74 10.97 2.15
C ASP A 32 4.24 11.75 3.38
N ASP A 33 3.92 13.04 3.45
CA ASP A 33 4.26 13.92 4.58
C ASP A 33 3.48 13.55 5.85
N GLU A 34 2.18 13.27 5.75
CA GLU A 34 1.36 12.80 6.88
C GLU A 34 1.79 11.40 7.35
N LEU A 35 2.06 10.45 6.44
CA LEU A 35 2.64 9.14 6.81
C LEU A 35 4.01 9.29 7.48
N ARG A 36 4.85 10.21 7.01
CA ARG A 36 6.13 10.53 7.67
C ARG A 36 5.92 11.14 9.06
N GLN A 37 4.91 11.98 9.24
CA GLN A 37 4.59 12.53 10.56
C GLN A 37 4.11 11.42 11.53
N ALA A 38 3.30 10.47 11.05
CA ALA A 38 2.85 9.35 11.86
C ALA A 38 4.01 8.41 12.26
N ASP A 39 4.90 8.07 11.33
CA ASP A 39 6.09 7.26 11.63
C ASP A 39 7.01 7.94 12.65
N MET A 40 7.18 9.27 12.57
CA MET A 40 7.94 10.03 13.57
C MET A 40 7.25 9.99 14.95
N ALA A 41 5.93 10.14 15.00
CA ALA A 41 5.17 10.04 16.25
C ALA A 41 5.28 8.64 16.89
N VAL A 42 5.25 7.56 16.10
CA VAL A 42 5.53 6.19 16.58
C VAL A 42 6.95 6.08 17.14
N ALA A 43 7.96 6.62 16.44
CA ALA A 43 9.35 6.60 16.88
C ALA A 43 9.60 7.44 18.15
N GLU A 44 8.80 8.48 18.39
CA GLU A 44 8.81 9.31 19.60
C GLU A 44 7.96 8.73 20.74
N GLY A 45 7.17 7.69 20.47
CA GLY A 45 6.25 7.05 21.43
C GLY A 45 4.88 7.72 21.58
N ASP A 46 4.56 8.73 20.76
CA ASP A 46 3.23 9.37 20.74
C ASP A 46 2.26 8.58 19.85
N MET A 47 1.82 7.43 20.36
CA MET A 47 0.84 6.56 19.71
C MET A 47 -0.53 7.24 19.52
N THR A 48 -0.84 8.27 20.32
CA THR A 48 -2.09 9.05 20.19
C THR A 48 -2.04 9.95 18.96
N ALA A 49 -0.93 10.69 18.76
CA ALA A 49 -0.72 11.49 17.55
C ALA A 49 -0.66 10.60 16.30
N ALA A 50 0.09 9.49 16.34
CA ALA A 50 0.17 8.53 15.25
C ALA A 50 -1.22 7.94 14.88
N THR A 51 -2.02 7.52 15.86
CA THR A 51 -3.40 7.05 15.64
C THR A 51 -4.29 8.12 15.02
N SER A 52 -4.16 9.38 15.47
CA SER A 52 -4.93 10.51 14.94
C SER A 52 -4.61 10.78 13.46
N ILE A 53 -3.33 10.71 13.08
CA ILE A 53 -2.89 10.89 11.69
C ILE A 53 -3.32 9.70 10.82
N ALA A 54 -3.08 8.46 11.28
CA ALA A 54 -3.47 7.25 10.55
C ALA A 54 -4.97 7.20 10.26
N ARG A 55 -5.82 7.51 11.27
CA ARG A 55 -7.28 7.58 11.08
C ARG A 55 -7.67 8.61 10.02
N ARG A 56 -7.16 9.85 10.08
CA ARG A 56 -7.43 10.86 9.04
C ARG A 56 -7.05 10.37 7.65
N LEU A 57 -5.87 9.76 7.48
CA LEU A 57 -5.45 9.20 6.18
C LEU A 57 -6.42 8.14 5.67
N SER A 58 -6.84 7.21 6.54
CA SER A 58 -7.77 6.15 6.15
C SER A 58 -9.20 6.65 5.88
N ASP A 59 -9.65 7.67 6.60
CA ASP A 59 -10.99 8.23 6.49
C ASP A 59 -11.08 9.25 5.33
N GLU A 60 -9.98 9.96 4.99
CA GLU A 60 -9.98 11.01 3.95
C GLU A 60 -10.00 10.48 2.52
N HIS A 61 -9.28 9.40 2.14
CA HIS A 61 -9.52 8.56 0.94
C HIS A 61 -8.44 7.46 0.74
N LEU A 62 -8.67 6.22 1.19
CA LEU A 62 -7.82 5.06 0.80
C LEU A 62 -7.77 4.82 -0.72
N ASP A 63 -8.81 5.22 -1.46
CA ASP A 63 -8.88 5.08 -2.92
C ASP A 63 -7.95 6.05 -3.68
N ALA A 64 -7.50 7.13 -3.04
CA ALA A 64 -6.59 8.11 -3.63
C ALA A 64 -5.10 7.83 -3.33
N MET A 65 -4.81 6.92 -2.40
CA MET A 65 -3.46 6.58 -1.99
C MET A 65 -2.78 5.63 -2.98
N THR A 66 -1.48 5.81 -3.18
CA THR A 66 -0.66 4.88 -3.97
C THR A 66 -0.46 3.55 -3.24
N THR A 67 -0.12 2.48 -3.97
CA THR A 67 0.15 1.16 -3.38
C THR A 67 1.19 1.20 -2.26
N GLY A 68 2.30 1.95 -2.42
CA GLY A 68 3.32 2.09 -1.39
C GLY A 68 2.80 2.79 -0.13
N GLN A 69 1.94 3.80 -0.28
CA GLN A 69 1.31 4.51 0.84
C GLN A 69 0.31 3.62 1.58
N LEU A 70 -0.47 2.81 0.86
CA LEU A 70 -1.37 1.81 1.44
C LEU A 70 -0.61 0.72 2.21
N CYS A 71 0.50 0.22 1.64
CA CYS A 71 1.36 -0.73 2.33
C CYS A 71 1.96 -0.14 3.61
N ARG A 72 2.48 1.10 3.55
CA ARG A 72 3.02 1.80 4.73
C ARG A 72 1.96 2.02 5.81
N LEU A 73 0.76 2.47 5.43
CA LEU A 73 -0.38 2.64 6.34
C LEU A 73 -0.81 1.32 7.00
N SER A 74 -0.75 0.19 6.28
CA SER A 74 -1.06 -1.13 6.88
C SER A 74 -0.06 -1.54 7.97
N ILE A 75 1.24 -1.28 7.78
CA ILE A 75 2.27 -1.60 8.77
C ILE A 75 2.16 -0.67 9.98
N LEU A 76 1.92 0.63 9.73
CA LEU A 76 1.66 1.62 10.78
C LEU A 76 0.48 1.20 11.66
N TYR A 77 -0.64 0.75 11.08
CA TYR A 77 -1.77 0.26 11.86
C TYR A 77 -1.47 -1.02 12.65
N MET A 78 -0.63 -1.92 12.14
CA MET A 78 -0.19 -3.08 12.93
C MET A 78 0.63 -2.65 14.15
N GLN A 79 1.57 -1.71 14.00
CA GLN A 79 2.34 -1.16 15.13
C GLN A 79 1.44 -0.46 16.16
N LEU A 80 0.41 0.27 15.71
CA LEU A 80 -0.58 0.88 16.60
C LEU A 80 -1.50 -0.15 17.28
N SER A 81 -1.59 -1.38 16.78
CA SER A 81 -2.43 -2.42 17.37
C SER A 81 -1.88 -2.95 18.71
N ASP A 82 -0.57 -2.76 18.96
CA ASP A 82 0.11 -3.15 20.20
C ASP A 82 -0.15 -2.18 21.37
N ASP A 83 -0.48 -0.90 21.08
CA ASP A 83 -0.75 0.14 22.09
C ASP A 83 -2.23 0.19 22.51
N GLY A 84 -3.15 -0.07 21.58
CA GLY A 84 -4.59 -0.08 21.89
C GLY A 84 -5.49 -0.27 20.67
N ASN A 85 -6.80 -0.42 20.93
CA ASN A 85 -7.83 -0.63 19.90
C ASN A 85 -7.48 -1.74 18.89
N GLN A 86 -6.80 -2.79 19.37
CA GLN A 86 -6.13 -3.80 18.55
C GLN A 86 -6.98 -4.34 17.39
N SER A 87 -8.24 -4.69 17.65
CA SER A 87 -9.15 -5.23 16.63
C SER A 87 -9.53 -4.22 15.53
N GLU A 88 -9.72 -2.94 15.86
CA GLU A 88 -9.97 -1.89 14.86
C GLU A 88 -8.72 -1.65 14.02
N ASN A 89 -7.56 -1.54 14.69
CA ASN A 89 -6.28 -1.29 14.04
C ASN A 89 -5.90 -2.44 13.10
N ILE A 90 -6.04 -3.70 13.52
CA ILE A 90 -5.86 -4.89 12.64
C ILE A 90 -6.85 -4.88 11.47
N SER A 91 -8.12 -4.50 11.69
CA SER A 91 -9.10 -4.41 10.60
C SER A 91 -8.69 -3.37 9.55
N ARG A 92 -8.36 -2.14 9.99
CA ARG A 92 -7.90 -1.07 9.08
C ARG A 92 -6.61 -1.43 8.38
N ALA A 93 -5.67 -2.09 9.06
CA ALA A 93 -4.44 -2.61 8.46
C ALA A 93 -4.74 -3.64 7.36
N THR A 94 -5.66 -4.56 7.62
CA THR A 94 -6.10 -5.60 6.66
C THR A 94 -6.78 -4.99 5.44
N ASP A 95 -7.61 -3.95 5.61
CA ASP A 95 -8.24 -3.24 4.49
C ASP A 95 -7.22 -2.46 3.65
N CYS A 96 -6.26 -1.78 4.28
CA CYS A 96 -5.15 -1.13 3.57
C CYS A 96 -4.30 -2.15 2.79
N TYR A 97 -3.98 -3.29 3.40
CA TYR A 97 -3.25 -4.39 2.78
C TYR A 97 -3.99 -4.95 1.56
N ARG A 98 -5.28 -5.30 1.71
CA ARG A 98 -6.13 -5.80 0.62
C ARG A 98 -6.26 -4.77 -0.51
N LYS A 99 -6.42 -3.49 -0.17
CA LYS A 99 -6.46 -2.39 -1.15
C LYS A 99 -5.14 -2.28 -1.92
N ALA A 100 -4.00 -2.35 -1.25
CA ALA A 100 -2.68 -2.32 -1.92
C ALA A 100 -2.54 -3.43 -2.97
N PHE A 101 -2.86 -4.68 -2.59
CA PHE A 101 -2.83 -5.82 -3.52
C PHE A 101 -3.86 -5.74 -4.64
N ALA A 102 -5.00 -5.08 -4.42
CA ALA A 102 -6.00 -4.82 -5.46
C ALA A 102 -5.60 -3.67 -6.42
N THR A 103 -4.81 -2.70 -5.96
CA THR A 103 -4.29 -1.59 -6.77
C THR A 103 -3.09 -2.01 -7.62
N ASP A 104 -2.07 -2.63 -7.00
CA ASP A 104 -0.92 -3.21 -7.70
C ASP A 104 -0.28 -4.30 -6.82
N SER A 105 -0.52 -5.57 -7.18
CA SER A 105 0.01 -6.71 -6.43
C SER A 105 1.54 -6.85 -6.49
N ASP A 106 2.19 -6.40 -7.57
CA ASP A 106 3.64 -6.56 -7.73
C ASP A 106 4.41 -5.49 -6.95
N SER A 107 3.95 -4.24 -7.01
CA SER A 107 4.45 -3.18 -6.14
C SER A 107 4.20 -3.50 -4.66
N ALA A 108 3.06 -4.10 -4.31
CA ALA A 108 2.78 -4.55 -2.95
C ALA A 108 3.76 -5.65 -2.49
N ARG A 109 3.94 -6.73 -3.27
CA ARG A 109 4.95 -7.77 -2.99
C ARG A 109 6.35 -7.18 -2.81
N GLN A 110 6.74 -6.28 -3.72
CA GLN A 110 8.04 -5.61 -3.66
C GLN A 110 8.20 -4.76 -2.40
N TYR A 111 7.15 -4.09 -1.92
CA TYR A 111 7.20 -3.35 -0.66
C TYR A 111 7.41 -4.28 0.53
N TYR A 112 6.55 -5.30 0.69
CA TYR A 112 6.61 -6.19 1.85
C TYR A 112 7.90 -7.03 1.90
N SER A 113 8.55 -7.31 0.77
CA SER A 113 9.83 -8.03 0.72
C SER A 113 11.05 -7.21 1.18
N GLN A 114 10.91 -5.89 1.34
CA GLN A 114 11.99 -4.97 1.76
C GLN A 114 11.90 -4.57 3.24
N LEU A 115 10.94 -5.11 3.98
CA LEU A 115 10.69 -4.75 5.38
C LEU A 115 11.79 -5.25 6.33
N GLY A 116 12.01 -4.49 7.41
CA GLY A 116 12.86 -4.91 8.52
C GLY A 116 12.24 -6.08 9.31
N PRO A 117 13.03 -6.84 10.09
CA PRO A 117 12.56 -8.08 10.73
C PRO A 117 11.28 -7.94 11.58
N GLU A 118 11.15 -6.83 12.31
CA GLU A 118 9.97 -6.49 13.11
C GLU A 118 8.72 -6.28 12.23
N GLN A 119 8.86 -5.46 11.19
CA GLN A 119 7.79 -5.16 10.24
C GLN A 119 7.40 -6.40 9.39
N THR A 120 8.34 -7.33 9.17
CA THR A 120 8.07 -8.61 8.51
C THR A 120 7.12 -9.49 9.32
N ALA A 121 7.21 -9.51 10.66
CA ALA A 121 6.25 -10.23 11.50
C ALA A 121 4.83 -9.65 11.35
N ASN A 122 4.72 -8.31 11.35
CA ASN A 122 3.46 -7.61 11.10
C ASN A 122 2.89 -7.93 9.71
N ALA A 123 3.74 -7.99 8.68
CA ALA A 123 3.33 -8.34 7.31
C ALA A 123 2.87 -9.81 7.19
N GLN A 124 3.50 -10.76 7.89
CA GLN A 124 3.09 -12.17 7.92
C GLN A 124 1.74 -12.35 8.64
N MET A 125 1.51 -11.62 9.73
CA MET A 125 0.23 -11.60 10.43
C MET A 125 -0.87 -11.03 9.53
N LEU A 126 -0.62 -9.92 8.83
CA LEU A 126 -1.54 -9.36 7.84
C LEU A 126 -1.86 -10.32 6.70
N ALA A 127 -0.84 -10.98 6.14
CA ALA A 127 -0.99 -12.00 5.10
C ALA A 127 -1.91 -13.14 5.57
N THR A 128 -1.71 -13.63 6.79
CA THR A 128 -2.53 -14.69 7.40
C THR A 128 -3.98 -14.26 7.60
N ILE A 129 -4.22 -13.03 8.06
CA ILE A 129 -5.57 -12.49 8.32
C ILE A 129 -6.29 -12.20 7.00
N ALA A 130 -5.64 -11.56 6.03
CA ALA A 130 -6.19 -11.31 4.69
C ALA A 130 -6.43 -12.62 3.90
N GLY A 131 -5.60 -13.64 4.13
CA GLY A 131 -5.75 -14.98 3.57
C GLY A 131 -6.97 -15.71 4.13
N SER A 132 -7.02 -15.87 5.45
CA SER A 132 -8.10 -16.58 6.15
C SER A 132 -9.50 -15.94 5.98
N ILE A 133 -9.57 -14.63 5.71
CA ILE A 133 -10.82 -13.90 5.46
C ILE A 133 -11.27 -13.98 3.98
N GLY A 134 -10.46 -14.55 3.08
CA GLY A 134 -10.92 -14.99 1.74
C GLY A 134 -10.06 -14.64 0.54
N THR A 135 -8.75 -14.41 0.69
CA THR A 135 -7.85 -14.10 -0.45
C THR A 135 -6.52 -14.82 -0.34
N ALA A 136 -6.42 -16.00 -0.96
CA ALA A 136 -5.15 -16.70 -1.13
C ALA A 136 -4.14 -15.80 -1.87
N LEU A 137 -2.97 -15.60 -1.27
CA LEU A 137 -1.92 -14.76 -1.84
C LEU A 137 -1.24 -15.47 -3.00
N PRO A 138 -1.18 -14.89 -4.21
CA PRO A 138 -0.35 -15.44 -5.27
C PRO A 138 1.11 -15.16 -4.91
N GLY A 139 1.78 -16.16 -4.33
CA GLY A 139 3.12 -16.03 -3.77
C GLY A 139 3.55 -17.24 -2.92
N GLU A 140 2.61 -17.90 -2.25
CA GLU A 140 2.88 -19.19 -1.60
C GLU A 140 2.87 -20.31 -2.64
N ALA A 141 3.96 -20.40 -3.40
CA ALA A 141 4.29 -21.62 -4.11
C ALA A 141 4.53 -22.71 -3.07
N GLU A 142 3.72 -23.76 -3.11
CA GLU A 142 3.81 -24.94 -2.24
C GLU A 142 5.15 -25.65 -2.46
N THR A 143 6.20 -25.22 -1.76
CA THR A 143 7.49 -25.91 -1.68
C THR A 143 7.50 -26.86 -0.49
N ASP A 144 6.52 -27.75 -0.42
CA ASP A 144 6.58 -28.96 0.41
C ASP A 144 6.77 -30.21 -0.46
N THR A 145 7.92 -30.25 -1.13
CA THR A 145 8.44 -31.52 -1.65
C THR A 145 9.21 -32.24 -0.55
N LEU A 146 8.49 -32.95 0.32
CA LEU A 146 9.08 -34.02 1.13
C LEU A 146 8.67 -35.39 0.55
N PRO A 147 9.62 -36.19 0.05
CA PRO A 147 9.31 -37.52 -0.44
C PRO A 147 9.11 -38.49 0.73
N GLU A 148 7.93 -39.09 0.85
CA GLU A 148 7.75 -40.30 1.68
C GLU A 148 8.51 -41.48 1.06
N THR A 149 9.81 -41.53 1.36
CA THR A 149 10.41 -42.74 1.93
C THR A 149 9.86 -42.81 3.37
N ILE A 150 9.44 -43.90 4.00
CA ILE A 150 9.84 -45.32 4.07
C ILE A 150 8.54 -46.13 4.37
N ILE A 151 8.38 -47.46 4.34
CA ILE A 151 9.21 -48.63 4.68
C ILE A 151 8.90 -49.81 3.71
N ASN A 152 9.90 -50.61 3.34
CA ASN A 152 9.71 -52.00 2.88
C ASN A 152 9.54 -52.89 4.11
N ASP A 153 8.44 -53.64 4.23
CA ASP A 153 8.46 -54.84 5.07
C ASP A 153 7.76 -56.02 4.40
N SER A 154 8.37 -57.19 4.56
CA SER A 154 7.93 -58.45 3.98
C SER A 154 7.37 -59.32 5.10
N HIS A 155 6.13 -59.81 4.95
CA HIS A 155 5.86 -61.13 5.52
C HIS A 155 4.82 -61.94 4.77
N GLU A 156 5.16 -63.22 4.64
CA GLU A 156 4.36 -64.30 4.09
C GLU A 156 3.21 -64.66 5.05
N HIS A 157 2.01 -64.95 4.51
CA HIS A 157 1.43 -66.31 4.55
C HIS A 157 0.15 -66.45 3.70
#